data_AF-A0A656QQ55-F1
#
_entry.id   AF-A0A656QQ55-F1
#
_cell.length_a   1.000
_cell.length_b   1.000
_cell.length_c   1.000
_cell.angle_alpha   90.00
_cell.angle_beta   90.00
_cell.angle_gamma   90.00
#
_symmetry.space_group_name_H-M   'P 1'
#
loop_
_entity.id
_entity.type
_entity.pdbx_description
1 polymer ?
#
loop_
_entity_poly.entity_id
_entity_poly.type
_entity_poly.pdbx_seq_one_letter_code
_entity_poly.pdbx_strand_id
1 'polypeptide(L)' 'MQQTYKGFILPTPEEEAAIQRGIELDPDTWNLSYEEFERLESSAAYHRRQSMSGELPAA' A
#
# COMPACT_ATOMS: atom_id res chain seq x y z
N MET A 1 0.39 13.25 -23.04
CA MET A 1 0.28 11.87 -23.56
C MET A 1 0.46 10.92 -22.40
N GLN A 2 -0.46 9.98 -22.22
CA GLN A 2 -0.37 8.96 -21.18
C GLN A 2 0.73 7.95 -21.54
N GLN A 3 1.51 7.53 -20.54
CA GLN A 3 2.61 6.57 -20.68
C GLN A 3 2.13 5.18 -20.27
N THR A 4 2.80 4.14 -20.76
CA THR A 4 2.55 2.77 -20.31
C THR A 4 3.82 2.13 -19.76
N TYR A 5 3.68 1.34 -18.70
CA TYR A 5 4.77 0.57 -18.12
C TYR A 5 4.28 -0.86 -17.84
N LYS A 6 4.90 -1.86 -18.47
CA LYS A 6 4.52 -3.29 -18.32
C LYS A 6 3.03 -3.57 -18.55
N GLY A 7 2.39 -2.84 -19.47
CA GLY A 7 0.95 -2.96 -19.74
C GLY A 7 0.05 -2.17 -18.80
N PHE A 8 0.59 -1.50 -17.79
CA PHE A 8 -0.15 -0.56 -16.94
C PHE A 8 -0.11 0.84 -17.55
N ILE A 9 -1.23 1.56 -17.47
CA ILE A 9 -1.31 2.97 -17.84
C ILE A 9 -0.82 3.78 -16.63
N LEU A 10 0.23 4.57 -16.84
CA LEU A 10 0.74 5.48 -15.82
C LEU A 10 -0.09 6.77 -15.84
N PRO A 11 -0.51 7.29 -14.67
CA PRO A 11 -1.17 8.58 -14.59
C PRO A 11 -0.29 9.67 -15.20
N THR A 12 -0.93 10.66 -15.81
CA THR A 12 -0.28 11.93 -16.12
C THR A 12 0.03 12.69 -14.83
N PRO A 13 0.94 13.69 -14.84
CA PRO A 13 1.23 14.49 -13.65
C PRO A 13 0.00 15.19 -13.03
N GLU A 14 -0.99 15.56 -13.85
CA GLU A 14 -2.24 16.14 -13.37
C GLU A 14 -3.12 15.11 -12.66
N GLU A 15 -3.24 13.91 -13.25
CA GLU A 15 -3.97 12.78 -12.65
C GLU A 15 -3.30 12.30 -11.36
N GLU A 16 -1.96 12.22 -11.35
CA GLU A 16 -1.16 11.90 -10.15
C GLU A 16 -1.45 12.90 -9.02
N ALA A 17 -1.45 14.21 -9.32
CA ALA A 17 -1.76 15.24 -8.35
C ALA A 17 -3.22 15.19 -7.87
N ALA A 18 -4.16 14.82 -8.75
CA ALA A 18 -5.56 14.62 -8.36
C ALA A 18 -5.73 13.41 -7.42
N ILE A 19 -5.01 12.32 -7.69
CA ILE A 19 -4.98 11.14 -6.82
C ILE A 19 -4.41 11.52 -5.44
N GLN A 20 -3.26 12.21 -5.40
CA GLN A 20 -2.64 12.64 -4.15
C GLN A 20 -3.57 13.54 -3.31
N ARG A 21 -4.27 14.49 -3.94
CA ARG A 21 -5.28 15.31 -3.23
C ARG A 21 -6.41 14.47 -2.66
N GLY A 22 -6.85 13.43 -3.38
CA GLY A 22 -7.89 12.52 -2.89
C GLY A 22 -7.44 11.77 -1.62
N ILE A 23 -6.21 11.22 -1.65
CA ILE A 23 -5.57 10.53 -0.52
C ILE A 23 -5.46 11.46 0.69
N GLU A 24 -5.06 12.72 0.50
CA GLU A 24 -4.91 13.71 1.58
C GLU A 24 -6.25 14.18 2.18
N LEU A 25 -7.33 14.12 1.41
CA LEU A 25 -8.66 14.50 1.87
C LEU A 25 -9.36 13.39 2.65
N ASP A 26 -8.86 12.15 2.59
CA ASP A 26 -9.47 11.02 3.26
C ASP A 26 -9.03 10.95 4.74
N PRO A 27 -9.93 11.18 5.70
CA PRO A 27 -9.58 11.15 7.13
C PRO A 27 -9.20 9.77 7.66
N ASP A 28 -9.49 8.69 6.91
CA ASP A 28 -9.13 7.33 7.31
C ASP A 28 -7.77 6.85 6.73
N THR A 29 -7.12 7.70 5.93
CA THR A 29 -5.85 7.38 5.32
C THR A 29 -4.68 7.63 6.27
N TRP A 30 -3.82 6.63 6.42
CA TRP A 30 -2.62 6.70 7.26
C TRP A 30 -1.35 6.76 6.41
N ASN A 31 -0.71 7.93 6.36
CA ASN A 31 0.56 8.09 5.65
C ASN A 31 1.72 7.63 6.53
N LEU A 32 2.46 6.63 6.05
CA LEU A 32 3.65 6.13 6.72
C LEU A 32 4.90 6.83 6.20
N SER A 33 5.79 7.20 7.11
CA SER A 33 7.17 7.49 6.77
C SER A 33 7.89 6.22 6.29
N TYR A 34 9.02 6.40 5.61
CA TYR A 34 9.83 5.27 5.16
C TYR A 34 10.31 4.40 6.34
N GLU A 35 10.69 5.02 7.46
CA GLU A 35 11.12 4.30 8.66
C GLU A 35 9.98 3.47 9.29
N GLU A 36 8.75 3.98 9.26
CA GLU A 36 7.57 3.24 9.74
C GLU A 36 7.22 2.09 8.80
N PHE A 37 7.32 2.32 7.49
CA PHE A 37 7.12 1.30 6.48
C PHE A 37 8.10 0.13 6.64
N GLU A 38 9.38 0.40 6.89
CA GLU A 38 10.39 -0.65 7.12
C GLU A 38 10.13 -1.50 8.37
N ARG A 39 9.43 -0.94 9.37
CA ARG A 39 9.06 -1.66 10.59
C ARG A 39 7.85 -2.58 10.39
N LEU A 40 7.12 -2.45 9.29
CA LEU A 40 6.00 -3.35 9.00
C LEU A 40 6.50 -4.76 8.74
N GLU A 41 5.84 -5.73 9.37
CA GLU A 41 6.12 -7.13 9.08
C GLU A 41 5.70 -7.43 7.64
N SER A 42 6.62 -7.99 6.85
CA SER A 42 6.26 -8.45 5.51
C SER A 42 5.14 -9.49 5.58
N SER A 43 4.18 -9.43 4.66
CA SER A 43 3.06 -10.40 4.60
C SER A 43 3.54 -11.86 4.59
N ALA A 44 4.66 -12.17 3.93
CA ALA A 44 5.25 -13.51 3.94
C ALA A 44 5.75 -13.95 5.33
N ALA A 45 6.35 -13.04 6.08
CA ALA A 45 6.78 -13.30 7.46
C ALA A 45 5.57 -13.48 8.39
N TYR A 46 4.54 -12.63 8.22
CA TYR A 46 3.27 -12.74 8.93
C TYR A 46 2.58 -14.10 8.68
N HIS A 47 2.44 -14.52 7.41
CA HIS A 47 1.82 -15.81 7.07
C HIS A 47 2.61 -17.01 7.58
N ARG A 48 3.94 -16.95 7.53
CA ARG A 48 4.79 -17.99 8.14
C ARG A 48 4.54 -18.07 9.64
N ARG A 49 4.51 -16.93 10.33
CA ARG A 49 4.24 -16.89 11.78
C ARG A 49 2.88 -17.50 12.10
N GLN A 50 1.82 -17.10 11.41
CA GLN A 50 0.47 -17.67 11.58
C GLN A 50 0.43 -19.18 11.31
N SER A 51 1.12 -19.67 10.27
CA SER A 51 1.19 -21.10 9.98
C SER A 51 1.90 -21.91 11.07
N MET A 52 2.81 -21.28 11.84
CA MET A 52 3.54 -21.93 12.92
C MET A 52 2.87 -21.79 14.28
N SER A 53 2.05 -20.75 14.50
CA SER A 53 1.34 -20.52 15.77
C SER A 53 0.01 -21.25 15.89
N GLY A 54 -0.56 -21.80 14.81
CA GLY A 54 -1.79 -22.60 14.84
C GLY A 54 -3.06 -21.81 15.22
N GLU A 55 -2.95 -20.49 15.43
CA GLU A 55 -4.08 -19.60 15.68
C GLU A 55 -4.71 -19.22 14.33
N LEU A 56 -5.91 -19.73 14.09
CA LEU A 56 -6.75 -19.27 12.98
C LEU A 56 -7.10 -17.78 13.21
N PRO A 57 -7.08 -16.94 12.16
CA PRO A 57 -7.51 -15.56 12.30
C PRO A 57 -8.99 -15.53 12.70
N ALA A 58 -9.31 -14.82 13.79
CA ALA A 58 -10.68 -14.43 14.05
C ALA A 58 -11.15 -13.54 12.89
N ALA A 59 -12.22 -13.96 12.23
CA ALA A 59 -12.89 -13.25 11.15
C ALA A 59 -13.65 -12.02 11.66
#